data_AF-A0A7C1HVF2-F1
#
_entry.id   AF-A0A7C1HVF2-F1
#
_cell.length_a   1.000
_cell.length_b   1.000
_cell.length_c   1.000
_cell.angle_alpha   90.00
_cell.angle_beta   90.00
_cell.angle_gamma   90.00
#
_symmetry.space_group_name_H-M   'P 1'
#
loop_
_entity.id
_entity.type
_entity.pdbx_description
1 polymer ?
#
loop_
_entity_poly.entity_id
_entity_poly.type
_entity_poly.pdbx_seq_one_letter_code
_entity_poly.pdbx_strand_id
1 'polypeptide(L)'
;MQSGESEVLEFKESAGKKIHHEIAAFAHSDGGTILVGVSDRGKIVDTGGKAALDKVPGSVQSILPPLPIKTETISGGTPNSPEDLRRHIHS
;
A
#
# COMPACT_ATOMS: atom_id res chain seq x y z
N MET A 1 -11.82 10.23 11.27
CA MET A 1 -10.57 9.52 10.91
C MET A 1 -10.96 8.07 10.65
N GLN A 2 -10.84 7.61 9.40
CA GLN A 2 -11.08 6.20 9.06
C GLN A 2 -10.00 5.38 9.77
N SER A 3 -10.42 4.37 10.53
CA SER A 3 -9.62 3.64 11.54
C SER A 3 -8.38 2.88 11.03
N GLY A 4 -7.90 3.16 9.82
CA GLY A 4 -6.75 2.49 9.25
C GLY A 4 -5.85 3.36 8.35
N GLU A 5 -6.37 4.44 7.75
CA GLU A 5 -5.56 5.38 6.94
C GLU A 5 -4.89 6.42 7.85
N SER A 6 -3.69 6.85 7.49
CA SER A 6 -2.94 7.90 8.20
C SER A 6 -2.01 8.60 7.24
N GLU A 7 -1.39 9.69 7.70
CA GLU A 7 -0.43 10.51 6.94
C GLU A 7 0.75 9.72 6.34
N VAL A 8 0.98 8.48 6.80
CA VAL A 8 2.04 7.57 6.34
C VAL A 8 1.52 6.19 5.89
N LEU A 9 0.19 5.99 5.87
CA LEU A 9 -0.42 4.70 5.55
C LEU A 9 -1.69 4.88 4.73
N GLU A 10 -1.66 4.37 3.50
CA GLU A 10 -2.78 4.47 2.55
C GLU A 10 -3.29 3.09 2.16
N PHE A 11 -4.62 2.93 2.08
CA PHE A 11 -5.25 1.69 1.64
C PHE A 11 -5.75 1.82 0.20
N LYS A 12 -5.56 0.76 -0.58
CA LYS A 12 -6.13 0.67 -1.92
C LYS A 12 -6.70 -0.70 -2.16
N GLU A 13 -7.91 -0.74 -2.70
CA GLU A 13 -8.47 -1.99 -3.18
C GLU A 13 -7.66 -2.54 -4.35
N SER A 14 -6.96 -1.71 -5.14
CA SER A 14 -6.10 -2.18 -6.24
C SER A 14 -4.98 -1.21 -6.63
N ALA A 15 -3.89 -1.76 -7.21
CA ALA A 15 -2.79 -1.00 -7.81
C ALA A 15 -3.23 -0.41 -9.17
N GLY A 16 -4.09 0.59 -9.10
CA GLY A 16 -4.62 1.31 -10.24
C GLY A 16 -3.70 2.44 -10.71
N LYS A 17 -4.12 3.11 -11.79
CA LYS A 17 -3.35 4.20 -12.42
C LYS A 17 -3.05 5.37 -11.49
N LYS A 18 -3.72 5.54 -10.34
CA LYS A 18 -3.50 6.67 -9.43
C LYS A 18 -2.41 6.43 -8.38
N ILE A 19 -1.87 5.21 -8.27
CA ILE A 19 -0.92 4.85 -7.21
C ILE A 19 0.36 5.70 -7.22
N HIS A 20 0.80 6.18 -8.39
CA HIS A 20 1.97 7.04 -8.52
C HIS A 20 1.81 8.40 -7.83
N HIS A 21 0.57 8.93 -7.70
CA HIS A 21 0.34 10.18 -7.00
C HIS A 21 0.60 10.01 -5.50
N GLU A 22 0.09 8.92 -4.90
CA GLU A 22 0.31 8.60 -3.49
C GLU A 22 1.80 8.34 -3.21
N ILE A 23 2.47 7.60 -4.09
CA ILE A 23 3.91 7.35 -3.99
C ILE A 23 4.69 8.67 -4.03
N ALA A 24 4.34 9.58 -4.94
CA ALA A 24 4.99 10.88 -5.04
C ALA A 24 4.73 11.76 -3.81
N ALA A 25 3.52 11.71 -3.26
CA ALA A 25 3.15 12.42 -2.03
C ALA A 25 3.96 11.91 -0.83
N PHE A 26 4.08 10.57 -0.68
CA PHE A 26 4.92 9.97 0.35
C PHE A 26 6.41 10.27 0.16
N ALA A 27 6.90 10.26 -1.08
CA ALA A 27 8.28 10.59 -1.37
C ALA A 27 8.64 12.06 -1.05
N HIS A 28 7.67 12.97 -1.09
CA HIS A 28 7.85 14.36 -0.67
C HIS A 28 7.74 14.53 0.86
N SER A 29 7.06 13.59 1.53
CA SER A 29 6.82 13.61 2.97
C SER A 29 7.84 12.73 3.70
N ASP A 30 7.57 12.30 4.93
CA ASP A 30 8.41 11.37 5.70
C ASP A 30 8.39 9.91 5.18
N GLY A 31 8.01 9.70 3.92
CA GLY A 31 7.73 8.38 3.35
C GLY A 31 6.33 7.88 3.70
N GLY A 32 6.09 6.60 3.39
CA GLY A 32 4.80 5.97 3.69
C GLY A 32 4.69 4.57 3.16
N THR A 33 3.59 3.92 3.52
CA THR A 33 3.25 2.55 3.14
C THR A 33 1.91 2.54 2.41
N ILE A 34 1.85 1.84 1.28
CA ILE A 34 0.60 1.62 0.55
C ILE A 34 0.25 0.14 0.67
N LEU A 35 -0.91 -0.15 1.24
CA LEU A 35 -1.46 -1.49 1.31
C LEU A 35 -2.45 -1.69 0.17
N VAL A 36 -2.06 -2.54 -0.78
CA VAL A 36 -2.90 -2.91 -1.93
C VAL A 36 -3.64 -4.20 -1.64
N GLY A 37 -4.93 -4.23 -1.96
CA GLY A 37 -5.83 -5.33 -1.63
C GLY A 37 -6.56 -5.12 -0.31
N VAL A 38 -6.76 -3.87 0.10
CA VAL A 38 -7.51 -3.51 1.31
C VAL A 38 -8.54 -2.44 0.94
N SER A 39 -9.80 -2.69 1.29
CA SER A 39 -10.89 -1.71 1.14
C SER A 39 -10.75 -0.57 2.14
N ASP A 40 -11.42 0.55 1.86
CA ASP A 40 -11.44 1.75 2.73
C ASP A 40 -12.05 1.47 4.12
N ARG A 41 -12.65 0.28 4.31
CA ARG A 41 -13.14 -0.24 5.59
C ARG A 41 -12.13 -1.14 6.31
N GLY A 42 -10.92 -1.27 5.77
CA GLY A 42 -9.86 -2.13 6.28
C GLY A 42 -10.08 -3.63 6.05
N LYS A 43 -11.03 -4.03 5.18
CA LYS A 43 -11.20 -5.44 4.80
C LYS A 43 -10.27 -5.80 3.66
N ILE A 44 -9.57 -6.92 3.77
CA ILE A 44 -8.81 -7.47 2.64
C ILE A 44 -9.78 -7.83 1.51
N VAL A 45 -9.51 -7.26 0.35
CA VAL A 45 -10.11 -7.64 -0.92
C VAL A 45 -9.01 -8.29 -1.74
N ASP A 46 -9.20 -9.57 -2.08
CA ASP A 46 -8.22 -10.32 -2.86
C ASP A 46 -8.03 -9.67 -4.23
N THR A 47 -6.87 -9.05 -4.42
CA THR A 47 -6.49 -8.42 -5.68
C THR A 47 -5.79 -9.33 -6.69
N GLY A 48 -5.68 -10.62 -6.41
CA GLY A 48 -4.79 -11.49 -7.18
C GLY A 48 -3.36 -10.99 -7.04
N GLY A 49 -2.83 -11.01 -5.80
CA GLY A 49 -1.66 -10.27 -5.31
C GLY A 49 -0.45 -10.18 -6.24
N LYS A 50 -0.22 -11.17 -7.10
CA LYS A 50 0.82 -11.15 -8.14
C LYS A 50 0.67 -9.98 -9.13
N ALA A 51 -0.54 -9.66 -9.56
CA ALA A 51 -0.79 -8.55 -10.49
C ALA A 51 -0.49 -7.18 -9.88
N ALA A 52 -0.63 -7.02 -8.57
CA ALA A 52 -0.27 -5.79 -7.86
C ALA A 52 1.25 -5.65 -7.73
N LEU A 53 1.95 -6.74 -7.41
CA LEU A 53 3.41 -6.78 -7.30
C LEU A 53 4.13 -6.44 -8.60
N ASP A 54 3.56 -6.79 -9.77
CA ASP A 54 4.13 -6.39 -11.06
C ASP A 54 3.81 -4.93 -11.42
N LYS A 55 2.63 -4.42 -11.04
CA LYS A 55 2.17 -3.07 -11.41
C LYS A 55 2.79 -1.95 -10.58
N VAL A 56 3.03 -2.18 -9.29
CA VAL A 56 3.57 -1.16 -8.39
C VAL A 56 4.98 -0.73 -8.81
N PRO A 57 5.96 -1.64 -9.01
CA PRO A 57 7.30 -1.27 -9.45
C PRO A 57 7.31 -0.58 -10.82
N GLY A 58 6.47 -1.05 -11.76
CA GLY A 58 6.34 -0.42 -13.08
C GLY A 58 5.84 1.02 -13.00
N SER A 59 4.95 1.31 -12.04
CA SER A 59 4.42 2.67 -11.83
C SER A 59 5.44 3.61 -11.18
N VAL A 60 6.30 3.08 -10.31
CA VAL A 60 7.32 3.86 -9.59
C VAL A 60 8.54 4.14 -10.49
N GLN A 61 8.90 3.24 -11.40
CA GLN A 61 10.00 3.44 -12.35
C GLN A 61 9.84 4.69 -13.22
N SER A 62 8.61 5.19 -13.38
CA SER A 62 8.33 6.43 -14.12
C SER A 62 8.54 7.69 -13.29
N ILE A 63 8.81 7.58 -11.98
CA ILE A 63 9.05 8.70 -11.06
C ILE A 63 10.55 9.00 -11.02
N LEU A 64 10.90 10.27 -11.20
CA LEU A 64 12.28 10.77 -11.15
C LEU A 64 12.43 11.81 -10.04
N PRO A 65 13.49 11.77 -9.21
CA PRO A 65 14.57 10.76 -9.20
C PRO A 65 14.09 9.37 -8.73
N PRO A 66 14.85 8.29 -9.01
CA PRO A 66 14.45 6.93 -8.64
C PRO A 66 14.22 6.83 -7.13
N LEU A 67 13.03 6.37 -6.75
CA LEU A 67 12.64 6.21 -5.36
C LEU A 67 12.99 4.78 -4.87
N PRO A 68 13.67 4.62 -3.74
CA PRO A 68 13.87 3.30 -3.13
C PRO A 68 12.53 2.80 -2.61
N ILE A 69 11.98 1.76 -3.24
CA ILE A 69 10.75 1.09 -2.79
C ILE A 69 11.06 -0.31 -2.30
N LYS A 70 10.38 -0.71 -1.21
CA LYS A 70 10.35 -2.09 -0.72
C LYS A 70 8.92 -2.60 -0.92
N THR A 71 8.77 -3.75 -1.57
CA THR A 71 7.46 -4.38 -1.78
C THR A 71 7.46 -5.71 -1.05
N GLU A 72 6.48 -5.94 -0.17
CA GLU A 72 6.36 -7.18 0.60
C GLU A 72 4.94 -7.74 0.42
N THR A 73 4.83 -9.07 0.33
CA THR A 73 3.54 -9.76 0.29
C THR A 73 3.24 -10.31 1.66
N ILE A 74 2.15 -9.86 2.26
CA ILE A 74 1.70 -10.37 3.55
C ILE A 74 0.76 -11.54 3.29
N SER A 75 1.28 -12.75 3.49
CA SER A 75 0.50 -13.99 3.50
C SER A 75 0.16 -14.35 4.94
N GLY A 76 -0.68 -13.54 5.59
CA GLY A 76 -1.18 -13.79 6.95
C GLY A 76 -2.68 -14.07 6.87
N GLY A 77 -3.17 -15.09 7.59
CA GLY A 77 -4.60 -15.36 7.69
C GLY A 77 -5.37 -14.07 7.93
N THR A 78 -6.47 -13.86 7.20
CA THR A 78 -7.25 -12.62 7.13
C THR A 78 -7.19 -11.81 8.43
N PRO A 79 -6.39 -10.72 8.50
CA PRO A 79 -6.50 -9.75 9.57
C PRO A 79 -7.96 -9.28 9.64
N ASN A 80 -8.55 -9.43 10.83
CA ASN A 80 -9.95 -9.10 11.08
C ASN A 80 -10.19 -7.57 11.13
N SER A 81 -9.12 -6.78 11.14
CA SER A 81 -9.16 -5.33 11.20
C SER A 81 -7.89 -4.68 10.57
N PRO A 82 -7.98 -3.43 10.12
CA PRO A 82 -6.81 -2.66 9.66
C PRO A 82 -5.77 -2.38 10.75
N GLU A 83 -6.17 -2.40 12.03
CA GLU A 83 -5.24 -2.29 13.17
C GLU A 83 -4.33 -3.53 13.29
N ASP A 84 -4.87 -4.71 12.99
CA ASP A 84 -4.12 -5.98 12.95
C ASP A 84 -3.01 -5.93 11.90
N LEU A 85 -3.32 -5.35 10.74
CA LEU A 85 -2.38 -5.17 9.64
C LEU A 85 -1.27 -4.17 10.01
N ARG A 86 -1.61 -3.08 10.72
CA ARG A 86 -0.63 -2.12 11.25
C ARG A 86 0.35 -2.73 12.22
N ARG A 87 -0.12 -3.61 13.12
CA ARG A 87 0.74 -4.34 14.06
C ARG A 87 1.76 -5.22 13.34
N HIS A 88 1.38 -5.77 12.19
CA HIS A 88 2.27 -6.62 11.39
C HIS A 88 3.36 -5.85 10.65
N ILE A 89 3.12 -4.57 10.32
CA ILE A 89 4.10 -3.73 9.60
C ILE A 89 5.15 -3.13 10.55
N HIS A 90 4.79 -2.91 11.82
CA HIS A 90 5.66 -2.26 12.82
C HIS A 90 6.35 -3.22 13.81
N SER A 91 6.29 -4.54 13.58
CA SER A 91 6.99 -5.55 14.40
C SER A 91 8.29 -5.99 13.75
#